data_AF-A0A922LJG5-F1
#
_entry.id   AF-A0A922LJG5-F1
#
_cell.length_a   1.000
_cell.length_b   1.000
_cell.length_c   1.000
_cell.angle_alpha   90.00
_cell.angle_beta   90.00
_cell.angle_gamma   90.00
#
_symmetry.space_group_name_H-M   'P 1'
#
loop_
_entity.id
_entity.type
_entity.pdbx_description
1 polymer ?
#
loop_
_entity_poly.entity_id
_entity_poly.type
_entity_poly.pdbx_seq_one_letter_code
_entity_poly.pdbx_strand_id
1 'polypeptide(L)'
;MEPAMKKLDIHSTSEVFEDYFERFEIWAMSKEDDEDVNIVAHFLTFIGKETYSLLRTLAMPEKPISLSYTALKELLLDYAQYTNFECHKRGRFRKMIHDDIKSPLHYVIPTQFILKVMQTIH
;
A
#
# COMPACT_ATOMS: atom_id res chain seq x y z
N MET A 1 -7.33 -25.71 4.45
CA MET A 1 -8.31 -24.76 3.88
C MET A 1 -7.53 -23.51 3.49
N GLU A 2 -7.43 -23.20 2.20
CA GLU A 2 -6.84 -21.94 1.74
C GLU A 2 -7.69 -20.79 2.27
N PRO A 3 -7.11 -19.78 2.93
CA PRO A 3 -7.89 -18.62 3.35
C PRO A 3 -8.38 -17.87 2.10
N ALA A 4 -9.67 -17.60 2.02
CA ALA A 4 -10.20 -16.64 1.04
C ALA A 4 -9.92 -15.21 1.52
N MET A 5 -8.64 -14.80 1.58
CA MET A 5 -8.29 -13.40 1.83
C MET A 5 -8.63 -12.56 0.60
N LYS A 6 -9.45 -11.53 0.80
CA LYS A 6 -9.78 -10.57 -0.25
C LYS A 6 -8.53 -9.75 -0.56
N LYS A 7 -8.17 -9.65 -1.84
CA LYS A 7 -7.02 -8.85 -2.28
C LYS A 7 -7.21 -7.38 -1.91
N LEU A 8 -6.11 -6.72 -1.56
CA LEU A 8 -6.05 -5.27 -1.36
C LEU A 8 -6.33 -4.53 -2.67
N ASP A 9 -7.20 -3.53 -2.61
CA ASP A 9 -7.43 -2.57 -3.68
C ASP A 9 -6.72 -1.26 -3.32
N ILE A 10 -5.86 -0.78 -4.23
CA ILE A 10 -5.04 0.42 -4.06
C ILE A 10 -5.86 1.71 -3.89
N HIS A 11 -7.14 1.69 -4.26
CA HIS A 11 -8.05 2.83 -4.11
C HIS A 11 -8.83 2.80 -2.78
N SER A 12 -8.55 1.84 -1.92
CA SER A 12 -9.19 1.71 -0.61
C SER A 12 -8.68 2.75 0.38
N THR A 13 -9.47 2.99 1.42
CA THR A 13 -9.06 3.85 2.55
C THR A 13 -8.03 3.16 3.43
N SER A 14 -7.25 3.94 4.19
CA SER A 14 -6.32 3.44 5.21
C SER A 14 -6.95 2.43 6.19
N GLU A 15 -8.21 2.63 6.59
CA GLU A 15 -8.95 1.70 7.47
C GLU A 15 -9.08 0.30 6.85
N VAL A 16 -9.31 0.20 5.53
CA VAL A 16 -9.39 -1.08 4.83
C VAL A 16 -8.00 -1.74 4.72
N PHE A 17 -6.94 -0.94 4.61
CA PHE A 17 -5.57 -1.46 4.69
C PHE A 17 -5.28 -2.04 6.07
N GLU A 18 -5.64 -1.33 7.14
CA GLU A 18 -5.45 -1.77 8.53
C GLU A 18 -6.20 -3.09 8.81
N ASP A 19 -7.50 -3.19 8.45
CA ASP A 19 -8.29 -4.43 8.57
C ASP A 19 -7.63 -5.60 7.81
N TYR A 20 -7.15 -5.35 6.60
CA TYR A 20 -6.46 -6.37 5.82
C TYR A 20 -5.19 -6.87 6.53
N PHE A 21 -4.35 -5.97 7.06
CA PHE A 21 -3.11 -6.36 7.73
C PHE A 21 -3.38 -7.15 9.01
N GLU A 22 -4.37 -6.74 9.81
CA GLU A 22 -4.77 -7.47 11.01
C GLU A 22 -5.22 -8.89 10.66
N ARG A 23 -6.05 -9.04 9.63
CA ARG A 23 -6.52 -10.35 9.16
C ARG A 23 -5.38 -11.21 8.60
N PHE A 24 -4.43 -10.61 7.89
CA PHE A 24 -3.25 -11.31 7.39
C PHE A 24 -2.37 -11.79 8.54
N GLU A 25 -2.15 -10.97 9.56
CA GLU A 25 -1.37 -11.32 10.76
C GLU A 25 -2.02 -12.46 11.55
N ILE A 26 -3.34 -12.42 11.74
CA ILE A 26 -4.10 -13.53 12.34
C ILE A 26 -3.95 -14.81 11.52
N TRP A 27 -4.05 -14.70 10.19
CA TRP A 27 -3.85 -15.85 9.31
C TRP A 27 -2.41 -16.39 9.40
N ALA A 28 -1.41 -15.53 9.39
CA ALA A 28 0.00 -15.90 9.47
C ALA A 28 0.34 -16.58 10.80
N MET A 29 -0.19 -16.10 11.93
CA MET A 29 -0.05 -16.76 13.23
C MET A 29 -0.64 -18.18 13.23
N SER A 30 -1.75 -18.41 12.52
CA SER A 30 -2.34 -19.75 12.39
C SER A 30 -1.54 -20.72 11.51
N LYS A 31 -0.44 -20.24 10.91
CA LYS A 31 0.46 -20.99 10.02
C LYS A 31 1.83 -21.25 10.63
N GLU A 32 2.07 -20.84 11.87
CA GLU A 32 3.35 -21.05 12.58
C GLU A 32 3.76 -22.53 12.76
N ASP A 33 2.87 -23.49 12.49
CA ASP A 33 3.20 -24.92 12.50
C ASP A 33 3.99 -25.38 11.24
N ASP A 34 4.08 -24.55 10.19
CA ASP A 34 4.87 -24.81 8.98
C ASP A 34 6.22 -24.07 9.08
N GLU A 35 7.27 -24.78 9.52
CA GLU A 35 8.65 -24.29 9.55
C GLU A 35 9.06 -23.64 8.19
N ASP A 36 9.68 -22.48 8.26
CA ASP A 36 10.40 -21.77 7.19
C ASP A 36 9.61 -21.04 6.07
N VAL A 37 8.28 -20.95 6.10
CA VAL A 37 7.62 -20.11 5.08
C VAL A 37 7.72 -18.63 5.42
N ASN A 38 8.54 -17.92 4.64
CA ASN A 38 8.75 -16.48 4.78
C ASN A 38 7.42 -15.71 4.71
N ILE A 39 6.98 -15.11 5.82
CA ILE A 39 5.78 -14.26 5.94
C ILE A 39 5.71 -13.20 4.83
N VAL A 40 6.87 -12.67 4.38
CA VAL A 40 6.97 -11.74 3.27
C VAL A 40 6.50 -12.39 1.96
N ALA A 41 6.90 -13.63 1.68
CA ALA A 41 6.50 -14.35 0.47
C ALA A 41 4.98 -14.62 0.47
N HIS A 42 4.43 -15.02 1.61
CA HIS A 42 2.97 -15.17 1.76
C HIS A 42 2.27 -13.84 1.50
N PHE A 43 2.70 -12.77 2.18
CA PHE A 43 2.13 -11.45 2.02
C PHE A 43 2.10 -11.02 0.55
N LEU A 44 3.25 -11.10 -0.14
CA LEU A 44 3.37 -10.72 -1.56
C LEU A 44 2.48 -11.56 -2.49
N THR A 45 2.14 -12.79 -2.10
CA THR A 45 1.22 -13.66 -2.83
C THR A 45 -0.23 -13.21 -2.66
N PHE A 46 -0.61 -12.76 -1.46
CA PHE A 46 -2.00 -12.41 -1.13
C PHE A 46 -2.43 -11.01 -1.58
N ILE A 47 -1.52 -10.02 -1.60
CA ILE A 47 -1.87 -8.61 -1.88
C ILE A 47 -2.37 -8.34 -3.31
N GLY A 48 -2.18 -9.28 -4.24
CA GLY A 48 -2.58 -9.14 -5.64
C GLY A 48 -1.61 -8.31 -6.50
N LYS A 49 -1.82 -8.37 -7.82
CA LYS A 49 -0.88 -7.83 -8.82
C LYS A 49 -0.73 -6.30 -8.77
N GLU A 50 -1.82 -5.58 -8.57
CA GLU A 50 -1.82 -4.11 -8.61
C GLU A 50 -1.06 -3.55 -7.39
N THR A 51 -1.42 -4.02 -6.20
CA THR A 51 -0.73 -3.68 -4.95
C THR A 51 0.74 -4.10 -4.98
N TYR A 52 1.09 -5.27 -5.53
CA TYR A 52 2.49 -5.66 -5.74
C TYR A 52 3.24 -4.71 -6.69
N SER A 53 2.60 -4.26 -7.77
CA SER A 53 3.22 -3.33 -8.73
C SER A 53 3.46 -1.95 -8.11
N LEU A 54 2.52 -1.49 -7.28
CA LEU A 54 2.69 -0.30 -6.45
C LEU A 54 3.87 -0.49 -5.50
N LEU A 55 3.88 -1.57 -4.71
CA LEU A 55 4.93 -1.87 -3.73
C LEU A 55 6.31 -1.94 -4.38
N ARG A 56 6.41 -2.53 -5.58
CA ARG A 56 7.65 -2.54 -6.37
C ARG A 56 8.15 -1.14 -6.72
N THR A 57 7.23 -0.20 -6.96
CA THR A 57 7.57 1.21 -7.24
C THR A 57 8.00 1.93 -5.96
N LEU A 58 7.29 1.70 -4.84
CA LEU A 58 7.58 2.33 -3.55
C LEU A 58 8.89 1.82 -2.92
N ALA A 59 9.23 0.56 -3.14
CA ALA A 59 10.43 -0.10 -2.59
C ALA A 59 11.72 0.16 -3.38
N MET A 60 11.68 0.90 -4.50
CA MET A 60 12.88 1.11 -5.32
C MET A 60 13.99 1.83 -4.53
N PRO A 61 15.27 1.41 -4.68
CA PRO A 61 15.81 0.47 -5.67
C PRO A 61 15.72 -1.02 -5.28
N GLU A 62 15.26 -1.32 -4.06
CA GLU A 62 15.17 -2.67 -3.53
C GLU A 62 14.00 -3.46 -4.13
N LYS A 63 14.02 -4.78 -3.93
CA LYS A 63 12.90 -5.65 -4.32
C LYS A 63 11.97 -5.82 -3.12
N PRO A 64 10.63 -5.87 -3.30
CA PRO A 64 9.73 -6.08 -2.16
C PRO A 64 10.05 -7.32 -1.31
N ILE A 65 10.60 -8.38 -1.91
CA ILE A 65 10.99 -9.62 -1.20
C ILE A 65 12.22 -9.47 -0.30
N SER A 66 13.06 -8.44 -0.50
CA SER A 66 14.22 -8.16 0.35
C SER A 66 13.87 -7.31 1.57
N LEU A 67 12.69 -6.69 1.58
CA LEU A 67 12.22 -5.87 2.69
C LEU A 67 11.56 -6.73 3.76
N SER A 68 11.59 -6.24 5.00
CA SER A 68 10.83 -6.84 6.10
C SER A 68 9.33 -6.62 5.90
N TYR A 69 8.51 -7.52 6.45
CA TYR A 69 7.05 -7.36 6.43
C TYR A 69 6.61 -6.02 7.02
N THR A 70 7.23 -5.59 8.13
CA THR A 70 6.95 -4.29 8.75
C THR A 70 7.18 -3.12 7.80
N ALA A 71 8.30 -3.10 7.07
CA ALA A 71 8.59 -2.06 6.10
C ALA A 71 7.56 -2.06 4.94
N LEU A 72 7.16 -3.24 4.47
CA LEU A 72 6.12 -3.35 3.43
C LEU A 72 4.75 -2.84 3.90
N LYS A 73 4.38 -3.15 5.15
CA LYS A 73 3.15 -2.68 5.79
C LYS A 73 3.14 -1.15 5.90
N GLU A 74 4.21 -0.58 6.42
CA GLU A 74 4.37 0.87 6.56
C GLU A 74 4.30 1.60 5.21
N LEU A 75 5.00 1.10 4.18
CA LEU A 75 4.96 1.70 2.83
C LEU A 75 3.53 1.79 2.26
N LEU A 76 2.73 0.75 2.47
CA LEU A 76 1.35 0.72 2.00
C LEU A 76 0.41 1.58 2.85
N LEU A 77 0.60 1.63 4.17
CA LEU A 77 -0.16 2.51 5.05
C LEU A 77 0.13 3.98 4.77
N ASP A 78 1.41 4.36 4.59
CA ASP A 78 1.81 5.71 4.20
C ASP A 78 1.18 6.09 2.85
N TYR A 79 1.13 5.17 1.88
CA TYR A 79 0.45 5.39 0.60
C TYR A 79 -1.07 5.60 0.78
N ALA A 80 -1.73 4.77 1.59
CA ALA A 80 -3.16 4.88 1.84
C ALA A 80 -3.51 6.20 2.56
N GLN A 81 -2.68 6.64 3.50
CA GLN A 81 -2.83 7.94 4.15
C GLN A 81 -2.62 9.10 3.17
N TYR A 82 -1.61 9.00 2.29
CA TYR A 82 -1.34 9.98 1.25
C TYR A 82 -2.53 10.12 0.27
N THR A 83 -3.04 9.01 -0.24
CA THR A 83 -4.18 9.01 -1.18
C THR A 83 -5.47 9.52 -0.55
N ASN A 84 -5.72 9.18 0.72
CA ASN A 84 -6.83 9.75 1.50
C ASN A 84 -6.72 11.27 1.64
N PHE A 85 -5.51 11.78 1.90
CA PHE A 85 -5.25 13.22 2.02
C PHE A 85 -5.42 13.96 0.68
N GLU A 86 -4.89 13.41 -0.40
CA GLU A 86 -5.09 13.98 -1.75
C GLU A 86 -6.56 13.91 -2.19
N CYS A 87 -7.29 12.87 -1.83
CA CYS A 87 -8.73 12.76 -2.07
C CYS A 87 -9.49 13.85 -1.30
N HIS A 88 -9.16 14.08 -0.02
CA HIS A 88 -9.77 15.15 0.77
C HIS A 88 -9.45 16.55 0.22
N LYS A 89 -8.21 16.76 -0.24
CA LYS A 89 -7.83 17.99 -0.95
C LYS A 89 -8.59 18.14 -2.27
N ARG A 90 -8.59 17.14 -3.14
CA ARG A 90 -9.34 17.14 -4.41
C ARG A 90 -10.84 17.33 -4.19
N GLY A 91 -11.41 16.76 -3.14
CA GLY A 91 -12.82 16.94 -2.77
C GLY A 91 -13.16 18.38 -2.38
N ARG A 92 -12.22 19.09 -1.73
CA ARG A 92 -12.34 20.54 -1.45
C ARG A 92 -12.16 21.38 -2.72
N PHE A 93 -11.26 21.01 -3.62
CA PHE A 93 -11.09 21.70 -4.91
C PHE A 93 -12.22 21.44 -5.91
N ARG A 94 -12.91 20.29 -5.83
CA ARG A 94 -14.05 19.96 -6.71
C ARG A 94 -15.27 20.84 -6.45
N LYS A 95 -15.34 21.54 -5.32
CA LYS A 95 -16.35 22.58 -5.04
C LYS A 95 -15.99 23.97 -5.58
N MET A 96 -14.82 24.15 -6.21
CA MET A 96 -14.39 25.45 -6.76
C MET A 96 -14.13 25.44 -8.27
N ILE A 97 -14.20 24.29 -8.94
CA ILE A 97 -13.95 24.19 -10.38
C ILE A 97 -15.09 23.40 -11.04
N HIS A 98 -16.28 23.99 -11.05
CA HIS A 98 -17.17 23.86 -12.19
C HIS A 98 -17.00 25.13 -13.00
N ASP A 99 -15.92 25.22 -13.76
CA ASP A 99 -15.92 25.76 -15.11
C ASP A 99 -14.53 25.53 -15.70
N ASP A 100 -14.56 24.72 -16.76
CA ASP A 100 -13.58 24.53 -17.83
C ASP A 100 -12.11 24.28 -17.45
N ILE A 101 -11.61 23.09 -17.80
CA ILE A 101 -10.33 22.85 -18.50
C ILE A 101 -10.07 21.34 -18.50
N LYS A 102 -10.03 20.80 -19.72
CA LYS A 102 -9.43 19.50 -20.05
C LYS A 102 -7.96 19.50 -19.65
N SER A 103 -7.52 18.58 -18.80
CA SER A 103 -6.14 18.07 -18.84
C SER A 103 -6.05 16.67 -18.21
N PRO A 104 -5.38 15.70 -18.85
CA PRO A 104 -5.29 14.33 -18.35
C PRO A 104 -4.32 14.24 -17.17
N LEU A 105 -4.70 13.41 -16.21
CA LEU A 105 -4.04 13.13 -14.95
C LEU A 105 -2.56 12.74 -15.13
N HIS A 106 -1.65 13.63 -14.74
CA HIS A 106 -0.26 13.27 -14.52
C HIS A 106 -0.13 12.71 -13.10
N TYR A 107 0.20 11.42 -12.99
CA TYR A 107 0.47 10.74 -11.73
C TYR A 107 1.82 11.25 -11.17
N VAL A 108 1.80 12.42 -10.53
CA VAL A 108 2.99 12.96 -9.84
C VAL A 108 2.93 12.44 -8.41
N ILE A 109 3.73 11.42 -8.09
CA ILE A 109 4.04 11.10 -6.70
C ILE A 109 4.79 12.33 -6.15
N PRO A 110 4.28 13.04 -5.14
CA PRO A 110 4.93 14.25 -4.65
C PRO A 110 6.27 13.86 -4.06
N THR A 111 7.27 14.68 -4.35
CA THR A 111 8.63 14.60 -3.80
C THR A 111 8.64 14.45 -2.28
N GLN A 112 7.63 14.94 -1.56
CA GLN A 112 7.46 14.75 -0.12
C GLN A 112 7.32 13.28 0.31
N PHE A 113 6.61 12.46 -0.48
CA PHE A 113 6.45 11.03 -0.19
C PHE A 113 7.79 10.30 -0.37
N ILE A 114 8.51 10.63 -1.44
CA ILE A 114 9.87 10.11 -1.69
C ILE A 114 10.83 10.53 -0.58
N LEU A 115 10.78 11.79 -0.13
CA LEU A 115 11.64 12.31 0.92
C LEU A 115 11.38 11.61 2.27
N LYS A 116 10.11 11.33 2.59
CA LYS A 116 9.72 10.65 3.83
C LYS A 116 10.15 9.19 3.81
N VAL A 117 9.97 8.48 2.68
CA VAL A 117 10.48 7.11 2.49
C VAL A 117 12.00 7.06 2.63
N MET A 118 12.73 8.05 2.07
CA MET A 118 14.19 8.08 2.21
C MET A 118 14.69 8.37 3.63
N GLN A 119 13.90 9.02 4.48
CA GLN A 119 14.27 9.33 5.87
C GLN A 119 14.02 8.16 6.83
N THR A 120 13.17 7.19 6.47
CA THR A 120 12.86 6.02 7.31
C THR A 120 13.88 4.88 7.16
N ILE A 121 14.76 4.91 6.15
CA ILE A 121 15.76 3.85 5.88
C ILE A 121 17.12 4.14 6.56
N HIS A 122 17.15 4.78 7.73
CA HIS A 122 18.40 5.00 8.49
C HIS A 122 18.22 4.77 10.00
#